data_AF-A0A2P2HYI9-F1
#
_entry.id   AF-A0A2P2HYI9-F1
#
_cell.length_a   1.000
_cell.length_b   1.000
_cell.length_c   1.000
_cell.angle_alpha   90.00
_cell.angle_beta   90.00
_cell.angle_gamma   90.00
#
_symmetry.space_group_name_H-M   'P 1'
#
loop_
_entity.id
_entity.type
_entity.pdbx_description
1 polymer ?
#
loop_
_entity_poly.entity_id
_entity_poly.type
_entity_poly.pdbx_seq_one_letter_code
_entity_poly.pdbx_strand_id
1 'polypeptide(L)'
;KVRNMSKRSASPTEDCKELPDLIRFLLPGLCHLTAEDEPRLILLQLSLDEQLFDYFMTRYEVLKYILATKKTDEESRTTTIGIESICDTLVTISSIFMNIAVTSPKEVQSKPLYLNLLKFIFSKVSELPADSTYLTLSGNLCVLGLMILKHQFMNVKDSDFGMLRFIQSTVRFLWDAHNVEESLDYATLVVSHRYHILWHELMELWYLGMHNLMMLLSHIPWLCDFLLECEWPQTVVMTLGQVKPTGIEASLKTVIEDMLCMIVRCSEAAKRALQQTGVAKVADVHQMNNLIAEMQK
;
A
#
# COMPACT_ATOMS: atom_id res chain seq x y z
N LYS A 1 35.74 -2.48 -68.62
CA LYS A 1 34.47 -1.82 -68.22
C LYS A 1 33.45 -2.94 -68.07
N VAL A 2 33.26 -3.54 -66.91
CA VAL A 2 32.45 -3.03 -65.79
C VAL A 2 33.18 -3.28 -64.46
N ARG A 3 33.22 -2.25 -63.61
CA ARG A 3 33.97 -2.18 -62.36
C ARG A 3 32.98 -2.43 -61.23
N ASN A 4 32.92 -3.65 -60.69
CA ASN A 4 32.20 -3.91 -59.44
C ASN A 4 33.04 -3.34 -58.29
N MET A 5 32.57 -2.24 -57.71
CA MET A 5 33.12 -1.71 -56.46
C MET A 5 32.62 -2.58 -55.30
N SER A 6 33.49 -3.44 -54.78
CA SER A 6 33.32 -3.96 -53.42
C SER A 6 33.72 -2.84 -52.45
N LYS A 7 32.73 -2.08 -51.98
CA LYS A 7 32.88 -1.26 -50.78
C LYS A 7 32.76 -2.20 -49.58
N ARG A 8 33.91 -2.56 -49.01
CA ARG A 8 34.01 -2.89 -47.59
C ARG A 8 33.70 -1.61 -46.82
N SER A 9 32.55 -1.56 -46.15
CA SER A 9 32.31 -0.61 -45.06
C SER A 9 31.77 -1.40 -43.88
N ALA A 10 32.49 -1.27 -42.78
CA ALA A 10 32.37 -1.93 -41.50
C ALA A 10 30.94 -2.22 -41.04
N SER A 11 30.75 -3.44 -40.54
CA SER A 11 29.67 -3.78 -39.61
C SER A 11 29.82 -2.95 -38.33
N PRO A 12 28.77 -2.25 -37.86
CA PRO A 12 28.77 -1.74 -36.50
C PRO A 12 28.38 -2.91 -35.58
N THR A 13 29.36 -3.74 -35.23
CA THR A 13 29.32 -4.48 -33.97
C THR A 13 29.96 -3.58 -32.92
N GLU A 14 29.23 -2.55 -32.51
CA GLU A 14 29.51 -1.87 -31.26
C GLU A 14 28.54 -2.45 -30.22
N ASP A 15 29.11 -3.24 -29.31
CA ASP A 15 28.53 -3.56 -28.01
C ASP A 15 28.07 -2.25 -27.35
N CYS A 16 26.82 -1.87 -27.57
CA CYS A 16 26.14 -0.89 -26.74
C CYS A 16 25.85 -1.61 -25.42
N LYS A 17 26.87 -1.73 -24.56
CA LYS A 17 26.65 -2.13 -23.17
C LYS A 17 25.70 -1.09 -22.60
N GLU A 18 24.44 -1.48 -22.40
CA GLU A 18 23.45 -0.63 -21.74
C GLU A 18 24.09 -0.05 -20.48
N LEU A 19 24.11 1.29 -20.41
CA LEU A 19 24.61 1.97 -19.23
C LEU A 19 23.82 1.45 -18.02
N PRO A 20 24.48 1.15 -16.89
CA PRO A 20 23.78 0.70 -15.69
C PRO A 20 22.67 1.69 -15.32
N ASP A 21 21.53 1.18 -14.83
CA ASP A 21 20.45 2.01 -14.32
C ASP A 21 20.92 2.79 -13.08
N LEU A 22 21.47 3.99 -13.32
CA LEU A 22 22.07 4.84 -12.30
C LEU A 22 21.03 5.31 -11.29
N ILE A 23 19.80 5.58 -11.73
CA ILE A 23 18.73 6.01 -10.83
C ILE A 23 18.42 4.89 -9.85
N ARG A 24 18.23 3.66 -10.33
CA ARG A 24 18.01 2.49 -9.46
C ARG A 24 19.13 2.30 -8.45
N PHE A 25 20.38 2.50 -8.87
CA PHE A 25 21.53 2.40 -7.97
C PHE A 25 21.51 3.45 -6.84
N LEU A 26 20.99 4.65 -7.12
CA LEU A 26 20.90 5.74 -6.15
C LEU A 26 19.70 5.63 -5.19
N LEU A 27 18.66 4.87 -5.55
CA LEU A 27 17.40 4.81 -4.79
C LEU A 27 17.57 4.49 -3.30
N PRO A 28 18.39 3.52 -2.86
CA PRO A 28 18.56 3.26 -1.42
C PRO A 28 19.13 4.48 -0.68
N GLY A 29 20.11 5.17 -1.28
CA GLY A 29 20.67 6.40 -0.72
C GLY A 29 19.63 7.52 -0.67
N LEU A 30 18.85 7.69 -1.74
CA LEU A 30 17.78 8.69 -1.79
C LEU A 30 16.68 8.42 -0.76
N CYS A 31 16.37 7.14 -0.47
CA CYS A 31 15.43 6.76 0.58
C CYS A 31 15.89 7.26 1.95
N HIS A 32 17.16 7.04 2.31
CA HIS A 32 17.71 7.54 3.56
C HIS A 32 17.79 9.08 3.60
N LEU A 33 18.25 9.72 2.52
CA LEU A 33 18.38 11.17 2.49
C LEU A 33 17.02 11.89 2.57
N THR A 34 15.97 11.30 2.03
CA THR A 34 14.62 11.91 2.10
C THR A 34 13.96 11.78 3.48
N ALA A 35 14.42 10.85 4.33
CA ALA A 35 13.99 10.79 5.73
C ALA A 35 14.56 11.96 6.56
N GLU A 36 15.74 12.45 6.22
CA GLU A 36 16.45 13.52 6.94
C GLU A 36 16.02 14.92 6.49
N ASP A 37 15.94 15.87 7.44
CA ASP A 37 15.40 17.20 7.18
C ASP A 37 16.19 18.03 6.16
N GLU A 38 17.48 18.25 6.41
CA GLU A 38 18.32 19.09 5.55
C GLU A 38 18.54 18.49 4.15
N PRO A 39 18.92 17.20 4.00
CA PRO A 39 19.11 16.60 2.68
C PRO A 39 17.81 16.56 1.86
N ARG A 40 16.66 16.25 2.49
CA ARG A 40 15.37 16.27 1.79
C ARG A 40 15.07 17.63 1.20
N LEU A 41 15.28 18.72 1.94
CA LEU A 41 15.04 20.07 1.45
C LEU A 41 15.88 20.39 0.20
N ILE A 42 17.16 20.01 0.22
CA ILE A 42 18.05 20.16 -0.95
C ILE A 42 17.53 19.33 -2.13
N LEU A 43 17.15 18.07 -1.89
CA LEU A 43 16.63 17.18 -2.94
C LEU A 43 15.32 17.71 -3.57
N LEU A 44 14.41 18.26 -2.76
CA LEU A 44 13.17 18.86 -3.27
C LEU A 44 13.42 20.16 -4.04
N GLN A 45 14.43 20.95 -3.66
CA GLN A 45 14.88 22.12 -4.44
C GLN A 45 15.45 21.73 -5.80
N LEU A 46 16.01 20.52 -5.92
CA LEU A 46 16.51 19.93 -7.16
C LEU A 46 15.41 19.17 -7.95
N SER A 47 14.13 19.32 -7.58
CA SER A 47 12.99 18.63 -8.18
C SER A 47 13.15 17.11 -8.23
N LEU A 48 13.73 16.50 -7.18
CA LEU A 48 13.86 15.04 -7.09
C LEU A 48 12.50 14.35 -7.21
N ASP A 49 11.45 14.90 -6.61
CA ASP A 49 10.10 14.35 -6.62
C ASP A 49 9.54 14.23 -8.04
N GLU A 50 9.78 15.22 -8.90
CA GLU A 50 9.41 15.20 -10.32
C GLU A 50 10.18 14.11 -11.08
N GLN A 51 11.50 14.05 -10.90
CA GLN A 51 12.35 13.05 -11.57
C GLN A 51 12.01 11.62 -11.14
N LEU A 52 11.74 11.41 -9.84
CA LEU A 52 11.31 10.12 -9.31
C LEU A 52 9.94 9.74 -9.81
N PHE A 53 9.03 10.70 -9.98
CA PHE A 53 7.71 10.42 -10.56
C PHE A 53 7.83 9.96 -12.02
N ASP A 54 8.62 10.65 -12.84
CA ASP A 54 8.84 10.25 -14.24
C ASP A 54 9.50 8.87 -14.35
N TYR A 55 10.49 8.61 -13.49
CA TYR A 55 11.14 7.30 -13.43
C TYR A 55 10.17 6.21 -12.95
N PHE A 56 9.38 6.47 -11.91
CA PHE A 56 8.34 5.57 -11.41
C PHE A 56 7.34 5.19 -12.52
N MET A 57 6.84 6.18 -13.27
CA MET A 57 5.93 5.96 -14.38
C MET A 57 6.56 5.09 -15.47
N THR A 58 7.82 5.35 -15.81
CA THR A 58 8.57 4.55 -16.79
C THR A 58 8.72 3.10 -16.34
N ARG A 59 9.10 2.86 -15.08
CA ARG A 59 9.25 1.50 -14.53
C ARG A 59 7.92 0.77 -14.45
N TYR A 60 6.83 1.47 -14.13
CA TYR A 60 5.50 0.87 -14.09
C TYR A 60 5.01 0.47 -15.49
N GLU A 61 5.23 1.28 -16.53
CA GLU A 61 4.83 0.88 -17.90
C GLU A 61 5.62 -0.36 -18.37
N VAL A 62 6.88 -0.52 -17.96
CA VAL A 62 7.62 -1.77 -18.19
C VAL A 62 6.95 -2.95 -17.47
N LEU A 63 6.59 -2.79 -16.19
CA LEU A 63 5.88 -3.82 -15.43
C LEU A 63 4.58 -4.24 -16.13
N LYS A 64 3.78 -3.25 -16.54
CA LYS A 64 2.51 -3.46 -17.23
C LYS A 64 2.68 -4.18 -18.57
N TYR A 65 3.71 -3.84 -19.34
CA TYR A 65 4.04 -4.55 -20.58
C TYR A 65 4.36 -6.03 -20.33
N ILE A 66 5.15 -6.33 -19.30
CA ILE A 66 5.46 -7.71 -18.92
C ILE A 66 4.20 -8.44 -18.46
N LEU A 67 3.34 -7.80 -17.66
CA LEU A 67 2.06 -8.38 -17.22
C LEU A 67 1.11 -8.71 -18.38
N ALA A 68 1.11 -7.87 -19.43
CA ALA A 68 0.29 -8.11 -20.62
C ALA A 68 0.81 -9.26 -21.49
N THR A 69 2.13 -9.43 -21.57
CA THR A 69 2.81 -10.44 -22.42
C THR A 69 2.96 -11.81 -21.75
N LYS A 70 3.00 -11.87 -20.42
CA LYS A 70 3.01 -13.12 -19.63
C LYS A 70 1.81 -14.05 -19.85
N LYS A 71 0.72 -13.58 -20.47
CA LYS A 71 -0.42 -14.43 -20.81
C LYS A 71 -0.14 -15.39 -21.98
N THR A 72 0.98 -15.23 -22.67
CA THR A 72 1.26 -15.92 -23.94
C THR A 72 2.50 -16.84 -23.93
N ASP A 73 3.45 -16.64 -23.01
CA ASP A 73 4.72 -17.39 -23.02
C ASP A 73 4.98 -18.09 -21.67
N GLU A 74 5.23 -19.40 -21.72
CA GLU A 74 5.68 -20.25 -20.58
C GLU A 74 7.18 -20.05 -20.25
N GLU A 75 7.82 -18.97 -20.72
CA GLU A 75 9.27 -18.79 -20.59
C GLU A 75 9.73 -18.09 -19.30
N SER A 76 10.41 -18.89 -18.47
CA SER A 76 11.66 -18.59 -17.76
C SER A 76 11.66 -17.84 -16.41
N ARG A 77 12.49 -18.36 -15.49
CA ARG A 77 12.94 -17.74 -14.23
C ARG A 77 13.52 -16.33 -14.42
N THR A 78 14.07 -16.02 -15.58
CA THR A 78 14.63 -14.68 -15.90
C THR A 78 13.55 -13.60 -15.90
N THR A 79 12.34 -13.93 -16.37
CA THR A 79 11.18 -13.01 -16.37
C THR A 79 10.71 -12.72 -14.94
N THR A 80 10.81 -13.70 -14.04
CA THR A 80 10.50 -13.52 -12.61
C THR A 80 11.50 -12.61 -11.92
N ILE A 81 12.80 -12.82 -12.11
CA ILE A 81 13.86 -11.94 -11.57
C ILE A 81 13.69 -10.50 -12.09
N GLY A 82 13.30 -10.33 -13.35
CA GLY A 82 13.01 -9.01 -13.93
C GLY A 82 11.84 -8.31 -13.25
N ILE A 83 10.76 -9.03 -12.93
CA ILE A 83 9.59 -8.46 -12.23
C ILE A 83 9.92 -8.09 -10.79
N GLU A 84 10.56 -8.98 -10.04
CA GLU A 84 10.97 -8.70 -8.66
C GLU A 84 11.82 -7.43 -8.62
N SER A 85 12.83 -7.32 -9.49
CA SER A 85 13.66 -6.12 -9.56
C SER A 85 12.87 -4.84 -9.92
N ILE A 86 11.84 -4.92 -10.76
CA ILE A 86 10.98 -3.77 -11.08
C ILE A 86 10.09 -3.42 -9.87
N CYS A 87 9.50 -4.42 -9.22
CA CYS A 87 8.71 -4.24 -8.01
C CYS A 87 9.53 -3.60 -6.90
N ASP A 88 10.74 -4.07 -6.62
CA ASP A 88 11.64 -3.51 -5.60
C ASP A 88 11.99 -2.05 -5.89
N THR A 89 12.19 -1.73 -7.18
CA THR A 89 12.44 -0.36 -7.62
C THR A 89 11.23 0.54 -7.31
N LEU A 90 10.02 0.09 -7.68
CA LEU A 90 8.78 0.82 -7.42
C LEU A 90 8.46 0.92 -5.92
N VAL A 91 8.74 -0.12 -5.14
CA VAL A 91 8.62 -0.13 -3.67
C VAL A 91 9.56 0.90 -3.05
N THR A 92 10.81 0.96 -3.48
CA THR A 92 11.79 1.93 -2.93
C THR A 92 11.39 3.37 -3.26
N ILE A 93 10.92 3.62 -4.49
CA ILE A 93 10.40 4.95 -4.87
C ILE A 93 9.15 5.29 -4.06
N SER A 94 8.26 4.33 -3.85
CA SER A 94 7.06 4.52 -3.02
C SER A 94 7.44 4.88 -1.58
N SER A 95 8.48 4.24 -1.03
CA SER A 95 9.05 4.55 0.28
C SER A 95 9.62 5.96 0.36
N ILE A 96 10.33 6.41 -0.68
CA ILE A 96 10.78 7.81 -0.79
C ILE A 96 9.59 8.78 -0.75
N PHE A 97 8.54 8.51 -1.52
CA PHE A 97 7.34 9.36 -1.50
C PHE A 97 6.61 9.31 -0.15
N MET A 98 6.61 8.17 0.54
CA MET A 98 6.05 8.06 1.89
C MET A 98 6.83 8.94 2.88
N ASN A 99 8.17 8.95 2.82
CA ASN A 99 8.99 9.88 3.63
C ASN A 99 8.56 11.32 3.38
N ILE A 100 8.50 11.74 2.10
CA ILE A 100 8.10 13.10 1.73
C ILE A 100 6.68 13.43 2.21
N ALA A 101 5.74 12.50 2.11
CA ALA A 101 4.37 12.68 2.59
C ALA A 101 4.29 12.92 4.10
N VAL A 102 5.12 12.23 4.91
CA VAL A 102 5.20 12.47 6.36
C VAL A 102 5.87 13.82 6.66
N THR A 103 7.01 14.08 6.03
CA THR A 103 7.92 15.11 6.48
C THR A 103 7.73 16.45 5.78
N SER A 104 6.99 16.49 4.67
CA SER A 104 6.76 17.70 3.87
C SER A 104 5.28 17.83 3.46
N PRO A 105 4.35 17.82 4.43
CA PRO A 105 2.90 17.79 4.15
C PRO A 105 2.41 19.01 3.37
N LYS A 106 3.02 20.18 3.57
CA LYS A 106 2.69 21.41 2.80
C LYS A 106 3.01 21.25 1.33
N GLU A 107 4.17 20.66 1.03
CA GLU A 107 4.62 20.40 -0.33
C GLU A 107 3.67 19.42 -1.03
N VAL A 108 3.35 18.32 -0.32
CA VAL A 108 2.42 17.30 -0.80
C VAL A 108 1.05 17.87 -1.07
N GLN A 109 0.57 18.81 -0.25
CA GLN A 109 -0.72 19.47 -0.44
C GLN A 109 -0.72 20.45 -1.63
N SER A 110 0.37 21.20 -1.85
CA SER A 110 0.40 22.28 -2.85
C SER A 110 0.81 21.83 -4.25
N LYS A 111 1.72 20.86 -4.39
CA LYS A 111 2.25 20.46 -5.69
C LYS A 111 1.27 19.56 -6.45
N PRO A 112 0.90 19.89 -7.72
CA PRO A 112 0.01 19.06 -8.54
C PRO A 112 0.52 17.63 -8.77
N LEU A 113 1.83 17.42 -8.70
CA LEU A 113 2.47 16.11 -8.82
C LEU A 113 1.83 15.07 -7.92
N TYR A 114 1.59 15.40 -6.64
CA TYR A 114 1.08 14.43 -5.68
C TYR A 114 -0.38 14.05 -5.95
N LEU A 115 -1.19 14.99 -6.46
CA LEU A 115 -2.54 14.67 -6.92
C LEU A 115 -2.51 13.75 -8.16
N ASN A 116 -1.55 13.95 -9.07
CA ASN A 116 -1.37 13.07 -10.23
C ASN A 116 -0.91 11.68 -9.82
N LEU A 117 0.05 11.59 -8.89
CA LEU A 117 0.49 10.33 -8.30
C LEU A 117 -0.65 9.62 -7.57
N LEU A 118 -1.47 10.34 -6.81
CA LEU A 118 -2.65 9.79 -6.15
C LEU A 118 -3.66 9.22 -7.15
N LYS A 119 -4.00 9.97 -8.21
CA LYS A 119 -4.90 9.50 -9.28
C LYS A 119 -4.33 8.30 -10.01
N PHE A 120 -3.02 8.25 -10.22
CA PHE A 120 -2.34 7.09 -10.76
C PHE A 120 -2.56 5.87 -9.84
N ILE A 121 -2.26 6.00 -8.54
CA ILE A 121 -2.45 4.93 -7.55
C ILE A 121 -3.90 4.45 -7.54
N PHE A 122 -4.86 5.38 -7.59
CA PHE A 122 -6.29 5.06 -7.65
C PHE A 122 -6.67 4.16 -8.82
N SER A 123 -6.05 4.39 -9.97
CA SER A 123 -6.29 3.56 -11.14
C SER A 123 -5.55 2.24 -11.07
N LYS A 124 -4.33 2.23 -10.54
CA LYS A 124 -3.35 1.17 -10.83
C LYS A 124 -3.21 0.12 -9.75
N VAL A 125 -3.47 0.45 -8.48
CA VAL A 125 -3.33 -0.56 -7.41
C VAL A 125 -4.27 -1.75 -7.61
N SER A 126 -5.49 -1.51 -8.10
CA SER A 126 -6.49 -2.55 -8.37
C SER A 126 -6.20 -3.37 -9.63
N GLU A 127 -5.27 -2.92 -10.48
CA GLU A 127 -4.84 -3.65 -11.68
C GLU A 127 -3.72 -4.67 -11.38
N LEU A 128 -3.08 -4.58 -10.21
CA LEU A 128 -2.02 -5.50 -9.80
C LEU A 128 -2.60 -6.89 -9.49
N PRO A 129 -1.95 -7.99 -9.91
CA PRO A 129 -2.40 -9.34 -9.57
C PRO A 129 -2.40 -9.58 -8.06
N ALA A 130 -3.37 -10.35 -7.58
CA ALA A 130 -3.49 -10.72 -6.16
C ALA A 130 -2.49 -11.80 -5.70
N ASP A 131 -1.42 -12.04 -6.46
CA ASP A 131 -0.40 -13.00 -6.10
C ASP A 131 0.60 -12.40 -5.08
N SER A 132 1.24 -13.26 -4.29
CA SER A 132 2.26 -12.87 -3.30
C SER A 132 3.42 -12.05 -3.90
N THR A 133 3.77 -12.28 -5.17
CA THR A 133 4.83 -11.55 -5.90
C THR A 133 4.62 -10.03 -5.92
N TYR A 134 3.35 -9.58 -5.93
CA TYR A 134 3.01 -8.15 -6.01
C TYR A 134 2.55 -7.59 -4.68
N LEU A 135 2.54 -8.39 -3.61
CA LEU A 135 1.98 -8.00 -2.32
C LEU A 135 2.72 -6.80 -1.73
N THR A 136 4.05 -6.80 -1.75
CA THR A 136 4.87 -5.70 -1.24
C THR A 136 4.62 -4.41 -2.01
N LEU A 137 4.58 -4.47 -3.35
CA LEU A 137 4.26 -3.32 -4.18
C LEU A 137 2.83 -2.81 -3.91
N SER A 138 1.85 -3.70 -3.87
CA SER A 138 0.45 -3.35 -3.60
C SER A 138 0.30 -2.67 -2.25
N GLY A 139 0.89 -3.22 -1.19
CA GLY A 139 0.91 -2.61 0.14
C GLY A 139 1.53 -1.22 0.13
N ASN A 140 2.67 -1.05 -0.55
CA ASN A 140 3.37 0.24 -0.64
C ASN A 140 2.50 1.29 -1.34
N LEU A 141 1.84 0.94 -2.44
CA LEU A 141 0.94 1.85 -3.15
C LEU A 141 -0.33 2.14 -2.36
N CYS A 142 -0.90 1.16 -1.67
CA CYS A 142 -2.04 1.36 -0.77
C CYS A 142 -1.71 2.39 0.31
N VAL A 143 -0.61 2.19 1.04
CA VAL A 143 -0.24 3.07 2.16
C VAL A 143 0.19 4.45 1.68
N LEU A 144 1.02 4.53 0.62
CA LEU A 144 1.37 5.81 0.00
C LEU A 144 0.12 6.57 -0.46
N GLY A 145 -0.83 5.88 -1.09
CA GLY A 145 -2.09 6.45 -1.51
C GLY A 145 -2.88 7.03 -0.35
N LEU A 146 -2.98 6.33 0.78
CA LEU A 146 -3.67 6.83 1.99
C LEU A 146 -2.97 8.08 2.53
N MET A 147 -1.65 8.07 2.59
CA MET A 147 -0.85 9.19 3.11
C MET A 147 -0.98 10.44 2.23
N ILE A 148 -0.93 10.30 0.91
CA ILE A 148 -1.16 11.43 0.00
C ILE A 148 -2.62 11.89 0.08
N LEU A 149 -3.58 10.97 0.10
CA LEU A 149 -5.01 11.26 0.20
C LEU A 149 -5.33 12.09 1.46
N LYS A 150 -4.69 11.81 2.59
CA LYS A 150 -4.83 12.62 3.82
C LYS A 150 -4.52 14.11 3.60
N HIS A 151 -3.63 14.45 2.67
CA HIS A 151 -3.30 15.83 2.33
C HIS A 151 -4.09 16.38 1.14
N GLN A 152 -4.60 15.49 0.28
CA GLN A 152 -5.22 15.83 -1.00
C GLN A 152 -6.75 15.62 -1.03
N PHE A 153 -7.39 15.16 0.05
CA PHE A 153 -8.81 14.76 0.05
C PHE A 153 -9.76 15.89 -0.42
N MET A 154 -9.45 17.16 -0.09
CA MET A 154 -10.23 18.31 -0.56
C MET A 154 -10.16 18.53 -2.08
N ASN A 155 -9.15 17.97 -2.75
CA ASN A 155 -8.96 18.05 -4.19
C ASN A 155 -9.47 16.80 -4.93
N VAL A 156 -10.00 15.81 -4.20
CA VAL A 156 -10.62 14.59 -4.74
C VAL A 156 -12.13 14.75 -4.69
N LYS A 157 -12.83 14.30 -5.74
CA LYS A 157 -14.30 14.33 -5.77
C LYS A 157 -14.85 13.10 -5.06
N ASP A 158 -15.91 13.27 -4.27
CA ASP A 158 -16.59 12.15 -3.59
C ASP A 158 -17.10 11.09 -4.57
N SER A 159 -17.40 11.46 -5.82
CA SER A 159 -17.87 10.55 -6.88
C SER A 159 -16.75 9.90 -7.69
N ASP A 160 -15.49 9.98 -7.24
CA ASP A 160 -14.37 9.34 -7.92
C ASP A 160 -14.40 7.82 -7.73
N PHE A 161 -14.89 7.10 -8.74
CA PHE A 161 -14.88 5.63 -8.76
C PHE A 161 -13.47 5.02 -8.62
N GLY A 162 -12.41 5.76 -8.98
CA GLY A 162 -11.03 5.33 -8.74
C GLY A 162 -10.69 5.28 -7.26
N MET A 163 -11.14 6.29 -6.50
CA MET A 163 -10.97 6.33 -5.04
C MET A 163 -11.67 5.14 -4.37
N LEU A 164 -12.89 4.81 -4.80
CA LEU A 164 -13.62 3.65 -4.26
C LEU A 164 -12.85 2.33 -4.47
N ARG A 165 -12.37 2.06 -5.70
CA ARG A 165 -11.57 0.85 -6.00
C ARG A 165 -10.25 0.80 -5.23
N PHE A 166 -9.63 1.97 -5.04
CA PHE A 166 -8.44 2.11 -4.23
C PHE A 166 -8.68 1.75 -2.77
N ILE A 167 -9.73 2.33 -2.17
CA ILE A 167 -10.11 2.02 -0.79
C ILE A 167 -10.44 0.53 -0.65
N GLN A 168 -11.17 -0.05 -1.60
CA GLN A 168 -11.44 -1.49 -1.61
C GLN A 168 -10.16 -2.33 -1.63
N SER A 169 -9.20 -1.98 -2.50
CA SER A 169 -7.90 -2.68 -2.58
C SER A 169 -7.09 -2.53 -1.29
N THR A 170 -7.17 -1.36 -0.67
CA THR A 170 -6.49 -1.04 0.59
C THR A 170 -7.10 -1.80 1.77
N VAL A 171 -8.43 -1.80 1.90
CA VAL A 171 -9.15 -2.57 2.92
C VAL A 171 -8.83 -4.05 2.77
N ARG A 172 -8.81 -4.57 1.53
CA ARG A 172 -8.43 -5.95 1.28
C ARG A 172 -6.99 -6.25 1.73
N PHE A 173 -6.03 -5.38 1.41
CA PHE A 173 -4.64 -5.54 1.86
C PHE A 173 -4.54 -5.58 3.40
N LEU A 174 -5.31 -4.74 4.10
CA LEU A 174 -5.27 -4.70 5.55
C LEU A 174 -6.03 -5.87 6.20
N TRP A 175 -7.19 -6.23 5.66
CA TRP A 175 -8.02 -7.32 6.16
C TRP A 175 -7.33 -8.67 5.99
N ASP A 176 -6.88 -9.00 4.77
CA ASP A 176 -6.40 -10.35 4.42
C ASP A 176 -5.13 -10.76 5.21
N ALA A 177 -4.49 -9.84 5.95
CA ALA A 177 -3.23 -10.07 6.66
C ALA A 177 -3.34 -11.04 7.85
N HIS A 178 -4.48 -11.12 8.51
CA HIS A 178 -4.65 -11.96 9.70
C HIS A 178 -5.93 -12.81 9.64
N ASN A 179 -5.85 -14.05 10.11
CA ASN A 179 -7.00 -14.93 10.28
C ASN A 179 -6.79 -15.95 11.41
N VAL A 180 -7.87 -16.66 11.75
CA VAL A 180 -7.86 -17.72 12.78
C VAL A 180 -7.85 -19.11 12.13
N GLU A 181 -8.33 -19.22 10.90
CA GLU A 181 -8.49 -20.47 10.16
C GLU A 181 -7.16 -21.19 9.90
N GLU A 182 -6.06 -20.45 9.79
CA GLU A 182 -4.73 -20.98 9.56
C GLU A 182 -3.96 -21.25 10.85
N SER A 183 -4.55 -20.96 12.01
CA SER A 183 -3.95 -21.31 13.30
C SER A 183 -4.12 -22.80 13.60
N LEU A 184 -3.13 -23.39 14.29
CA LEU A 184 -3.15 -24.82 14.64
C LEU A 184 -4.28 -25.19 15.61
N ASP A 185 -4.73 -24.23 16.42
CA ASP A 185 -5.73 -24.44 17.46
C ASP A 185 -7.10 -23.82 17.12
N TYR A 186 -7.24 -23.20 15.94
CA TYR A 186 -8.44 -22.47 15.52
C TYR A 186 -8.93 -21.44 16.55
N ALA A 187 -8.02 -20.94 17.40
CA ALA A 187 -8.33 -20.06 18.52
C ALA A 187 -7.26 -18.99 18.74
N THR A 188 -6.33 -18.85 17.79
CA THR A 188 -5.25 -17.84 17.80
C THR A 188 -5.31 -17.05 16.51
N LEU A 189 -5.25 -15.72 16.61
CA LEU A 189 -5.15 -14.86 15.45
C LEU A 189 -3.71 -14.87 14.93
N VAL A 190 -3.50 -15.36 13.72
CA VAL A 190 -2.18 -15.51 13.10
C VAL A 190 -2.10 -14.73 11.80
N VAL A 191 -0.87 -14.42 11.36
CA VAL A 191 -0.62 -13.85 10.04
C VAL A 191 -0.94 -14.91 8.99
N SER A 192 -1.72 -14.54 7.98
CA SER A 192 -2.12 -15.46 6.91
C SER A 192 -0.94 -15.88 6.05
N HIS A 193 -1.02 -17.06 5.44
CA HIS A 193 0.05 -17.72 4.70
C HIS A 193 0.57 -16.85 3.56
N ARG A 194 -0.33 -16.11 2.92
CA ARG A 194 0.00 -15.15 1.86
C ARG A 194 0.94 -14.03 2.33
N TYR A 195 0.81 -13.62 3.59
CA TYR A 195 1.61 -12.55 4.19
C TYR A 195 2.80 -13.09 4.96
N HIS A 196 2.72 -14.32 5.48
CA HIS A 196 3.67 -14.88 6.45
C HIS A 196 5.15 -14.74 6.04
N ILE A 197 5.49 -15.07 4.78
CA ILE A 197 6.88 -15.00 4.29
C ILE A 197 7.38 -13.54 4.24
N LEU A 198 6.50 -12.60 3.89
CA LEU A 198 6.82 -11.18 3.69
C LEU A 198 6.49 -10.33 4.94
N TRP A 199 5.99 -10.94 6.01
CA TRP A 199 5.39 -10.19 7.13
C TRP A 199 6.39 -9.28 7.82
N HIS A 200 7.65 -9.71 7.95
CA HIS A 200 8.70 -8.87 8.53
C HIS A 200 8.87 -7.54 7.77
N GLU A 201 8.70 -7.54 6.45
CA GLU A 201 8.79 -6.34 5.62
C GLU A 201 7.47 -5.56 5.58
N LEU A 202 6.33 -6.26 5.69
CA LEU A 202 5.00 -5.68 5.56
C LEU A 202 4.42 -5.15 6.87
N MET A 203 4.90 -5.59 8.02
CA MET A 203 4.29 -5.33 9.32
C MET A 203 4.19 -3.84 9.64
N GLU A 204 5.30 -3.11 9.51
CA GLU A 204 5.30 -1.65 9.75
C GLU A 204 4.39 -0.92 8.75
N LEU A 205 4.42 -1.37 7.49
CA LEU A 205 3.57 -0.84 6.43
C LEU A 205 2.08 -1.10 6.71
N TRP A 206 1.74 -2.29 7.20
CA TRP A 206 0.38 -2.65 7.59
C TRP A 206 -0.13 -1.75 8.73
N TYR A 207 0.68 -1.56 9.78
CA TYR A 207 0.33 -0.67 10.88
C TYR A 207 0.14 0.78 10.42
N LEU A 208 1.03 1.27 9.55
CA LEU A 208 0.91 2.60 8.95
C LEU A 208 -0.36 2.73 8.09
N GLY A 209 -0.72 1.68 7.35
CA GLY A 209 -1.95 1.62 6.56
C GLY A 209 -3.21 1.66 7.43
N MET A 210 -3.27 0.83 8.49
CA MET A 210 -4.37 0.86 9.47
C MET A 210 -4.55 2.26 10.05
N HIS A 211 -3.46 2.88 10.52
CA HIS A 211 -3.50 4.22 11.10
C HIS A 211 -4.01 5.27 10.11
N ASN A 212 -3.43 5.33 8.90
CA ASN A 212 -3.83 6.35 7.91
C ASN A 212 -5.27 6.15 7.42
N LEU A 213 -5.74 4.91 7.26
CA LEU A 213 -7.13 4.64 6.90
C LEU A 213 -8.09 5.13 7.99
N MET A 214 -7.78 4.88 9.26
CA MET A 214 -8.63 5.33 10.37
C MET A 214 -8.69 6.85 10.49
N MET A 215 -7.56 7.54 10.27
CA MET A 215 -7.52 9.00 10.27
C MET A 215 -8.43 9.62 9.20
N LEU A 216 -8.61 8.94 8.07
CA LEU A 216 -9.44 9.37 6.95
C LEU A 216 -10.96 9.26 7.21
N LEU A 217 -11.40 8.46 8.20
CA LEU A 217 -12.83 8.31 8.53
C LEU A 217 -13.49 9.63 8.89
N SER A 218 -12.74 10.52 9.57
CA SER A 218 -13.23 11.86 9.95
C SER A 218 -13.26 12.87 8.79
N HIS A 219 -12.67 12.53 7.64
CA HIS A 219 -12.50 13.43 6.50
C HIS A 219 -13.31 13.00 5.28
N ILE A 220 -13.61 11.70 5.15
CA ILE A 220 -14.34 11.12 4.02
C ILE A 220 -15.64 10.52 4.57
N PRO A 221 -16.79 11.22 4.48
CA PRO A 221 -18.02 10.83 5.17
C PRO A 221 -18.52 9.42 4.81
N TRP A 222 -18.42 9.03 3.54
CA TRP A 222 -18.90 7.73 3.06
C TRP A 222 -17.98 6.56 3.47
N LEU A 223 -16.75 6.83 3.93
CA LEU A 223 -15.76 5.78 4.19
C LEU A 223 -16.23 4.84 5.30
N CYS A 224 -16.82 5.39 6.37
CA CYS A 224 -17.34 4.56 7.47
C CYS A 224 -18.48 3.66 6.98
N ASP A 225 -19.39 4.19 6.16
CA ASP A 225 -20.49 3.42 5.59
C ASP A 225 -19.97 2.31 4.68
N PHE A 226 -18.97 2.60 3.85
CA PHE A 226 -18.30 1.60 3.01
C PHE A 226 -17.67 0.47 3.83
N LEU A 227 -16.99 0.78 4.95
CA LEU A 227 -16.40 -0.24 5.82
C LEU A 227 -17.47 -1.14 6.45
N LEU A 228 -18.63 -0.57 6.81
CA LEU A 228 -19.75 -1.32 7.37
C LEU A 228 -20.43 -2.21 6.33
N GLU A 229 -20.60 -1.72 5.10
CA GLU A 229 -21.15 -2.48 3.97
C GLU A 229 -20.26 -3.66 3.58
N CYS A 230 -18.94 -3.52 3.71
CA CYS A 230 -18.00 -4.63 3.55
C CYS A 230 -18.00 -5.61 4.73
N GLU A 231 -18.76 -5.34 5.79
CA GLU A 231 -18.81 -6.10 7.05
C GLU A 231 -17.45 -6.26 7.74
N TRP A 232 -16.50 -5.36 7.49
CA TRP A 232 -15.15 -5.50 8.03
C TRP A 232 -15.11 -5.44 9.56
N PRO A 233 -15.60 -4.38 10.22
CA PRO A 233 -15.53 -4.31 11.67
C PRO A 233 -16.41 -5.38 12.34
N GLN A 234 -17.52 -5.78 11.72
CA GLN A 234 -18.37 -6.90 12.19
C GLN A 234 -17.59 -8.21 12.16
N THR A 235 -16.91 -8.51 11.04
CA THR A 235 -16.12 -9.73 10.89
C THR A 235 -14.94 -9.76 11.85
N VAL A 236 -14.31 -8.62 12.11
CA VAL A 236 -13.27 -8.51 13.14
C VAL A 236 -13.84 -8.90 14.50
N VAL A 237 -14.96 -8.35 14.94
CA VAL A 237 -15.58 -8.72 16.24
C VAL A 237 -15.95 -10.20 16.29
N MET A 238 -16.53 -10.76 15.22
CA MET A 238 -16.86 -12.19 15.16
C MET A 238 -15.62 -13.07 15.26
N THR A 239 -14.55 -12.71 14.54
CA THR A 239 -13.26 -13.41 14.57
C THR A 239 -12.66 -13.38 15.97
N LEU A 240 -12.62 -12.20 16.60
CA LEU A 240 -12.15 -12.05 17.98
C LEU A 240 -12.98 -12.86 18.98
N GLY A 241 -14.27 -13.09 18.72
CA GLY A 241 -15.11 -13.95 19.55
C GLY A 241 -14.71 -15.44 19.54
N GLN A 242 -13.98 -15.88 18.52
CA GLN A 242 -13.41 -17.23 18.40
C GLN A 242 -12.02 -17.34 19.03
N VAL A 243 -11.31 -16.21 19.12
CA VAL A 243 -9.94 -16.15 19.62
C VAL A 243 -9.93 -16.19 21.15
N LYS A 244 -9.07 -17.04 21.73
CA LYS A 244 -8.86 -17.11 23.17
C LYS A 244 -8.22 -15.80 23.69
N PRO A 245 -8.37 -15.44 24.99
CA PRO A 245 -7.84 -14.17 25.53
C PRO A 245 -6.35 -13.91 25.29
N THR A 246 -5.53 -14.97 25.21
CA THR A 246 -4.08 -14.90 24.95
C THR A 246 -3.71 -15.14 23.49
N GLY A 247 -4.70 -15.27 22.61
CA GLY A 247 -4.54 -15.61 21.21
C GLY A 247 -4.35 -14.41 20.28
N ILE A 248 -4.12 -13.21 20.82
CA ILE A 248 -3.86 -11.98 20.05
C ILE A 248 -2.59 -11.35 20.57
N GLU A 249 -1.69 -10.98 19.66
CA GLU A 249 -0.53 -10.17 20.00
C GLU A 249 -0.97 -8.80 20.56
N ALA A 250 -0.26 -8.29 21.57
CA ALA A 250 -0.64 -7.04 22.25
C ALA A 250 -0.71 -5.83 21.31
N SER A 251 0.27 -5.70 20.41
CA SER A 251 0.36 -4.63 19.39
C SER A 251 -0.85 -4.66 18.44
N LEU A 252 -1.16 -5.83 17.90
CA LEU A 252 -2.29 -6.07 17.02
C LEU A 252 -3.62 -5.80 17.75
N LYS A 253 -3.73 -6.23 19.00
CA LYS A 253 -4.91 -5.97 19.85
C LYS A 253 -5.18 -4.48 19.98
N THR A 254 -4.16 -3.68 20.28
CA THR A 254 -4.30 -2.22 20.40
C THR A 254 -4.77 -1.59 19.09
N VAL A 255 -4.22 -2.01 17.96
CA VAL A 255 -4.59 -1.42 16.66
C VAL A 255 -6.00 -1.82 16.24
N ILE A 256 -6.43 -3.05 16.51
CA ILE A 256 -7.83 -3.46 16.31
C ILE A 256 -8.77 -2.69 17.24
N GLU A 257 -8.40 -2.53 18.51
CA GLU A 257 -9.19 -1.75 19.48
C GLU A 257 -9.35 -0.30 19.01
N ASP A 258 -8.26 0.34 18.57
CA ASP A 258 -8.28 1.72 18.06
C ASP A 258 -9.14 1.85 16.80
N MET A 259 -9.04 0.88 15.88
CA MET A 259 -9.87 0.82 14.68
C MET A 259 -11.37 0.78 15.03
N LEU A 260 -11.76 -0.13 15.94
CA LEU A 260 -13.15 -0.27 16.37
C LEU A 260 -13.64 0.99 17.10
N CYS A 261 -12.80 1.59 17.96
CA CYS A 261 -13.12 2.85 18.63
C CYS A 261 -13.39 3.98 17.63
N MET A 262 -12.53 4.12 16.60
CA MET A 262 -12.71 5.14 15.57
C MET A 262 -14.00 4.94 14.78
N ILE A 263 -14.29 3.71 14.37
CA ILE A 263 -15.51 3.37 13.63
C ILE A 263 -16.77 3.70 14.46
N VAL A 264 -16.79 3.34 15.75
CA VAL A 264 -17.90 3.65 16.66
C VAL A 264 -18.09 5.16 16.83
N ARG A 265 -16.99 5.93 16.97
CA ARG A 265 -17.05 7.39 17.07
C ARG A 265 -17.57 8.07 15.82
N CYS A 266 -17.29 7.50 14.65
CA CYS A 266 -17.67 8.09 13.38
C CYS A 266 -19.12 7.79 12.96
N SER A 267 -19.74 6.72 13.47
CA SER A 267 -21.09 6.33 13.03
C SER A 267 -21.91 5.59 14.08
N GLU A 268 -23.09 6.16 14.40
CA GLU A 268 -24.11 5.49 15.24
C GLU A 268 -24.68 4.23 14.58
N ALA A 269 -24.65 4.14 13.24
CA ALA A 269 -24.99 2.90 12.55
C ALA A 269 -23.92 1.82 12.81
N ALA A 270 -22.64 2.19 12.78
CA ALA A 270 -21.55 1.28 13.13
C ALA A 270 -21.68 0.78 14.56
N LYS A 271 -21.91 1.69 15.51
CA LYS A 271 -22.09 1.33 16.92
C LYS A 271 -23.20 0.29 17.12
N ARG A 272 -24.37 0.50 16.49
CA ARG A 272 -25.49 -0.45 16.54
C ARG A 272 -25.15 -1.79 15.88
N ALA A 273 -24.49 -1.78 14.72
CA ALA A 273 -24.05 -3.00 14.05
C ALA A 273 -23.11 -3.82 14.96
N LEU A 274 -22.14 -3.16 15.60
CA LEU A 274 -21.21 -3.85 16.51
C LEU A 274 -21.89 -4.36 17.78
N GLN A 275 -22.87 -3.65 18.33
CA GLN A 275 -23.69 -4.16 19.44
C GLN A 275 -24.38 -5.48 19.08
N GLN A 276 -24.91 -5.60 17.87
CA GLN A 276 -25.57 -6.82 17.38
C GLN A 276 -24.59 -7.99 17.20
N THR A 277 -23.30 -7.71 16.94
CA THR A 277 -22.24 -8.73 16.85
C THR A 277 -21.69 -9.19 18.20
N GLY A 278 -22.16 -8.64 19.32
CA GLY A 278 -21.69 -9.03 20.65
C GLY A 278 -20.37 -8.39 21.06
N VAL A 279 -20.02 -7.23 20.48
CA VAL A 279 -18.75 -6.52 20.74
C VAL A 279 -18.46 -6.29 22.23
N ALA A 280 -19.48 -6.07 23.07
CA ALA A 280 -19.30 -5.85 24.50
C ALA A 280 -18.69 -7.08 25.20
N LYS A 281 -19.14 -8.29 24.85
CA LYS A 281 -18.60 -9.54 25.41
C LYS A 281 -17.17 -9.77 24.92
N VAL A 282 -16.92 -9.53 23.63
CA VAL A 282 -15.59 -9.67 23.03
C VAL A 282 -14.59 -8.70 23.66
N ALA A 283 -14.99 -7.44 23.84
CA ALA A 283 -14.14 -6.41 24.44
C ALA A 283 -13.79 -6.73 25.90
N ASP A 284 -14.73 -7.29 26.68
CA ASP A 284 -14.48 -7.74 28.06
C ASP A 284 -13.47 -8.91 28.10
N VAL A 285 -13.69 -9.94 27.28
CA VAL A 285 -12.82 -11.12 27.18
C VAL A 285 -11.37 -10.76 26.83
N HIS A 286 -11.19 -9.79 25.92
CA HIS A 286 -9.87 -9.36 25.45
C HIS A 286 -9.31 -8.12 26.19
N GLN A 287 -10.03 -7.62 27.20
CA GLN A 287 -9.66 -6.45 28.00
C GLN A 287 -9.42 -5.18 27.16
N MET A 288 -10.30 -4.93 26.18
CA MET A 288 -10.29 -3.74 25.33
C MET A 288 -11.05 -2.58 26.03
N ASN A 289 -10.41 -1.99 27.04
CA ASN A 289 -11.02 -1.00 27.92
C ASN A 289 -11.45 0.28 27.20
N ASN A 290 -10.72 0.73 26.18
CA ASN A 290 -11.07 1.93 25.42
C ASN A 290 -12.35 1.67 24.61
N LEU A 291 -12.46 0.49 24.01
CA LEU A 291 -13.66 0.11 23.27
C LEU A 291 -14.86 -0.04 24.20
N ILE A 292 -14.69 -0.66 25.38
CA ILE A 292 -15.76 -0.75 26.39
C ILE A 292 -16.28 0.65 26.76
N ALA A 293 -15.35 1.58 27.06
CA ALA A 293 -15.71 2.95 27.42
C ALA A 293 -16.41 3.68 26.25
N GLU A 294 -15.99 3.45 25.02
CA GLU A 294 -16.59 4.09 23.85
C GLU A 294 -18.00 3.59 23.56
N MET A 295 -18.25 2.29 23.74
CA MET A 295 -19.58 1.69 23.54
C MET A 295 -20.62 2.18 24.55
N GLN A 296 -20.18 2.72 25.70
CA GLN A 296 -21.04 3.23 26.78
C GLN A 296 -21.41 4.70 26.65
N LYS A 297 -20.66 5.50 25.87
CA LYS A 297 -20.99 6.90 25.57
C LYS A 297 -22.14 6.97 24.59
#